data_AF-A0A179IFR1-F1
#
_entry.id   AF-A0A179IFR1-F1
#
_cell.length_a   1.000
_cell.length_b   1.000
_cell.length_c   1.000
_cell.angle_alpha   90.00
_cell.angle_beta   90.00
_cell.angle_gamma   90.00
#
_symmetry.space_group_name_H-M   'P 1'
#
loop_
_entity.id
_entity.type
_entity.pdbx_description
1 polymer ?
#
loop_
_entity_poly.entity_id
_entity_poly.type
_entity_poly.pdbx_seq_one_letter_code
_entity_poly.pdbx_strand_id
1 'polypeptide(L)'
;MKAYLYDNLPGDQRLAHDSGEPVDADALGKLGVLYYRIPELDGVNELAKERGYRNRDEIFVSPEKMGAIYEEKVKTFFHEHLHEDEEIRYIRDGQGYFDVRAEDESWIRIHLGKDDLIILPAGIYHRFTTDESNASSFALPSPQCRH
;
A
#
# COMPACT_ATOMS: atom_id res chain seq x y z
N MET A 1 -8.74 -7.67 -1.02
CA MET A 1 -8.58 -6.60 -0.02
C MET A 1 -9.54 -6.76 1.16
N LYS A 2 -9.02 -6.56 2.38
CA LYS A 2 -9.77 -6.40 3.63
C LYS A 2 -9.29 -5.11 4.29
N ALA A 3 -10.20 -4.23 4.74
CA ALA A 3 -9.85 -3.01 5.46
C ALA A 3 -10.56 -2.95 6.82
N TYR A 4 -9.89 -2.42 7.83
CA TYR A 4 -10.39 -2.33 9.20
C TYR A 4 -9.64 -1.26 9.99
N LEU A 5 -10.23 -0.81 11.11
CA LEU A 5 -9.53 0.10 12.02
C LEU A 5 -8.38 -0.61 12.73
N TYR A 6 -7.26 0.08 12.86
CA TYR A 6 -6.07 -0.39 13.54
C TYR A 6 -6.26 -0.33 15.06
N ASP A 7 -5.93 -1.40 15.77
CA ASP A 7 -6.17 -1.53 17.22
C ASP A 7 -5.30 -0.62 18.12
N ASN A 8 -4.26 0.02 17.56
CA ASN A 8 -3.27 0.85 18.26
C ASN A 8 -2.54 0.14 19.41
N LEU A 9 -2.54 -1.20 19.43
CA LEU A 9 -1.83 -1.95 20.44
C LEU A 9 -0.32 -1.89 20.19
N PRO A 10 0.50 -1.81 21.27
CA PRO A 10 1.93 -1.92 21.14
C PRO A 10 2.31 -3.34 20.69
N GLY A 11 3.16 -3.46 19.68
CA GLY A 11 3.52 -4.76 19.14
C GLY A 11 4.33 -4.67 17.85
N ASP A 12 4.46 -5.81 17.20
CA ASP A 12 5.07 -5.88 15.88
C ASP A 12 4.07 -5.37 14.83
N GLN A 13 4.43 -4.28 14.16
CA GLN A 13 3.65 -3.64 13.09
C GLN A 13 3.17 -4.60 12.00
N ARG A 14 3.87 -5.73 11.79
CA ARG A 14 3.59 -6.75 10.78
C ARG A 14 2.41 -7.66 11.14
N LEU A 15 1.93 -7.62 12.38
CA LEU A 15 0.73 -8.34 12.82
C LEU A 15 -0.52 -7.72 12.20
N ALA A 16 -1.65 -8.42 12.21
CA ALA A 16 -2.89 -7.90 11.65
C ALA A 16 -3.34 -6.59 12.32
N HIS A 17 -3.22 -6.46 13.65
CA HIS A 17 -3.72 -5.29 14.40
C HIS A 17 -5.19 -4.94 14.10
N ASP A 18 -6.02 -5.98 13.95
CA ASP A 18 -7.43 -5.88 13.62
C ASP A 18 -8.26 -5.57 14.88
N SER A 19 -8.80 -4.35 14.95
CA SER A 19 -9.71 -3.93 16.04
C SER A 19 -11.04 -4.68 16.05
N GLY A 20 -11.38 -5.38 14.96
CA GLY A 20 -12.69 -5.98 14.74
C GLY A 20 -13.70 -5.03 14.10
N GLU A 21 -13.33 -3.77 13.84
CA GLU A 21 -14.17 -2.78 13.17
C GLU A 21 -13.83 -2.71 11.67
N PRO A 22 -14.64 -3.34 10.79
CA PRO A 22 -14.37 -3.35 9.36
C PRO A 22 -14.62 -1.97 8.74
N VAL A 23 -13.82 -1.63 7.75
CA VAL A 23 -13.99 -0.43 6.92
C VAL A 23 -14.36 -0.89 5.51
N ASP A 24 -15.45 -0.36 4.98
CA ASP A 24 -15.91 -0.68 3.63
C ASP A 24 -15.17 0.13 2.55
N ALA A 25 -15.27 -0.33 1.31
CA ALA A 25 -14.63 0.33 0.18
C ALA A 25 -15.22 1.72 -0.09
N ASP A 26 -16.48 1.97 0.25
CA ASP A 26 -17.13 3.27 0.12
C ASP A 26 -16.51 4.32 1.06
N ALA A 27 -16.20 3.94 2.31
CA ALA A 27 -15.49 4.78 3.25
C ALA A 27 -14.06 5.11 2.76
N LEU A 28 -13.34 4.12 2.23
CA LEU A 28 -12.05 4.36 1.58
C LEU A 28 -12.17 5.30 0.38
N GLY A 29 -13.21 5.14 -0.43
CA GLY A 29 -13.49 6.00 -1.58
C GLY A 29 -13.75 7.46 -1.20
N LYS A 30 -14.40 7.71 -0.05
CA LYS A 30 -14.57 9.07 0.49
C LYS A 30 -13.26 9.74 0.87
N LEU A 31 -12.28 8.95 1.32
CA LEU A 31 -10.91 9.42 1.58
C LEU A 31 -10.11 9.62 0.29
N GLY A 32 -10.68 9.28 -0.87
CA GLY A 32 -10.01 9.32 -2.17
C GLY A 32 -9.13 8.09 -2.45
N VAL A 33 -9.15 7.08 -1.56
CA VAL A 33 -8.42 5.83 -1.74
C VAL A 33 -9.20 4.93 -2.70
N LEU A 34 -8.56 4.57 -3.82
CA LEU A 34 -9.17 3.71 -4.83
C LEU A 34 -8.52 2.34 -4.82
N TYR A 35 -9.35 1.32 -4.99
CA TYR A 35 -8.93 -0.06 -5.02
C TYR A 35 -9.41 -0.73 -6.31
N TYR A 36 -8.53 -1.52 -6.91
CA TYR A 36 -8.82 -2.35 -8.06
C TYR A 36 -8.21 -3.73 -7.84
N ARG A 37 -8.92 -4.78 -8.25
CA ARG A 37 -8.35 -6.11 -8.35
C ARG A 37 -8.11 -6.43 -9.81
N ILE A 38 -6.85 -6.54 -10.20
CA ILE A 38 -6.43 -6.72 -11.58
C ILE A 38 -5.51 -7.95 -11.66
N PRO A 39 -6.03 -9.13 -12.03
CA PRO A 39 -5.21 -10.35 -12.11
C PRO A 39 -4.21 -10.33 -13.27
N GLU A 40 -4.52 -9.60 -14.33
CA GLU A 40 -3.70 -9.55 -15.54
C GLU A 40 -2.96 -8.21 -15.64
N LEU A 41 -1.66 -8.27 -15.93
CA LEU A 41 -0.85 -7.05 -16.10
C LEU A 41 -1.37 -6.09 -17.16
N ASP A 42 -2.07 -6.60 -18.17
CA ASP A 42 -2.65 -5.78 -19.22
C ASP A 42 -3.67 -4.79 -18.68
N GLY A 43 -4.48 -5.18 -17.68
CA GLY A 43 -5.40 -4.25 -17.02
C GLY A 43 -4.69 -3.14 -16.25
N VAL A 44 -3.53 -3.46 -15.64
CA VAL A 44 -2.68 -2.45 -14.98
C VAL A 44 -2.11 -1.47 -16.01
N ASN A 45 -1.71 -1.97 -17.18
CA ASN A 45 -1.20 -1.16 -18.27
C ASN A 45 -2.29 -0.25 -18.88
N GLU A 46 -3.53 -0.73 -18.97
CA GLU A 46 -4.68 0.06 -19.42
C GLU A 46 -5.00 1.18 -18.42
N LEU A 47 -5.09 0.86 -17.13
CA LEU A 47 -5.31 1.85 -16.08
C LEU A 47 -4.19 2.89 -16.05
N ALA A 48 -2.93 2.45 -16.21
CA ALA A 48 -1.78 3.34 -16.29
C ALA A 48 -1.86 4.29 -17.49
N LYS A 49 -2.30 3.81 -18.66
CA LYS A 49 -2.51 4.66 -19.83
C LYS A 49 -3.65 5.66 -19.63
N GLU A 50 -4.78 5.22 -19.06
CA GLU A 50 -5.94 6.06 -18.80
C GLU A 50 -5.60 7.21 -17.84
N ARG A 51 -4.82 6.92 -16.81
CA ARG A 51 -4.38 7.89 -15.80
C ARG A 51 -3.07 8.62 -16.14
N GLY A 52 -2.44 8.27 -17.26
CA GLY A 52 -1.21 8.92 -17.73
C GLY A 52 0.06 8.58 -16.93
N TYR A 53 0.12 7.43 -16.27
CA TYR A 53 1.31 6.96 -15.55
C TYR A 53 2.41 6.57 -16.54
N ARG A 54 3.57 7.22 -16.43
CA ARG A 54 4.67 7.11 -17.41
C ARG A 54 5.80 6.21 -16.95
N ASN A 55 5.94 5.98 -15.66
CA ASN A 55 7.04 5.19 -15.10
C ASN A 55 6.49 4.06 -14.25
N ARG A 56 7.28 2.99 -14.19
CA ARG A 56 6.98 1.80 -13.42
C ARG A 56 8.29 1.26 -12.86
N ASP A 57 8.43 1.30 -11.55
CA ASP A 57 9.48 0.59 -10.84
C ASP A 57 8.92 -0.71 -10.25
N GLU A 58 9.72 -1.77 -10.14
CA GLU A 58 9.33 -2.99 -9.44
C GLU A 58 10.26 -3.17 -8.24
N ILE A 59 9.69 -3.30 -7.04
CA ILE A 59 10.42 -3.46 -5.80
C ILE A 59 10.07 -4.81 -5.18
N PHE A 60 11.09 -5.51 -4.72
CA PHE A 60 10.94 -6.74 -3.95
C PHE A 60 11.38 -6.49 -2.52
N VAL A 61 10.41 -6.42 -1.61
CA VAL A 61 10.65 -6.23 -0.18
C VAL A 61 10.66 -7.61 0.48
N SER A 62 11.86 -8.20 0.57
CA SER A 62 12.10 -9.42 1.32
C SER A 62 13.50 -9.44 1.97
N PRO A 63 13.67 -10.10 3.13
CA PRO A 63 14.98 -10.28 3.76
C PRO A 63 16.00 -10.94 2.82
N GLU A 64 15.57 -11.92 2.03
CA GLU A 64 16.44 -12.64 1.09
C GLU A 64 17.00 -11.73 -0.01
N LYS A 65 16.18 -10.83 -0.57
CA LYS A 65 16.62 -9.96 -1.67
C LYS A 65 17.28 -8.67 -1.19
N MET A 66 16.86 -8.12 -0.05
CA MET A 66 17.36 -6.84 0.46
C MET A 66 18.46 -6.98 1.53
N GLY A 67 18.64 -8.18 2.11
CA GLY A 67 19.63 -8.42 3.16
C GLY A 67 19.44 -7.50 4.36
N ALA A 68 20.54 -6.96 4.89
CA ALA A 68 20.53 -6.09 6.08
C ALA A 68 19.74 -4.78 5.90
N ILE A 69 19.56 -4.32 4.65
CA ILE A 69 18.87 -3.06 4.34
C ILE A 69 17.35 -3.23 4.48
N TYR A 70 16.84 -4.47 4.48
CA TYR A 70 15.41 -4.77 4.64
C TYR A 70 14.81 -4.08 5.88
N GLU A 71 15.46 -4.22 7.04
CA GLU A 71 14.97 -3.67 8.29
C GLU A 71 14.93 -2.13 8.29
N GLU A 72 15.93 -1.48 7.67
CA GLU A 72 15.93 -0.02 7.53
C GLU A 72 14.84 0.46 6.56
N LYS A 73 14.66 -0.24 5.43
CA LYS A 73 13.63 0.08 4.45
C LYS A 73 12.22 -0.09 5.04
N VAL A 74 11.96 -1.20 5.72
CA VAL A 74 10.66 -1.46 6.37
C VAL A 74 10.35 -0.38 7.40
N LYS A 75 11.34 0.03 8.22
CA LYS A 75 11.18 1.15 9.15
C LYS A 75 10.91 2.47 8.46
N THR A 76 11.51 2.70 7.30
CA THR A 76 11.31 3.93 6.51
C THR A 76 9.92 3.96 5.88
N PHE A 77 9.47 2.83 5.31
CA PHE A 77 8.12 2.72 4.73
C PHE A 77 7.02 2.78 5.78
N PHE A 78 7.30 2.33 7.01
CA PHE A 78 6.33 2.36 8.10
C PHE A 78 6.27 3.71 8.83
N HIS A 79 7.26 4.59 8.62
CA HIS A 79 7.10 5.97 9.06
C HIS A 79 5.94 6.60 8.30
N GLU A 80 5.06 7.30 9.03
CA GLU A 80 3.99 8.08 8.44
C GLU A 80 4.59 9.13 7.49
N HIS A 81 4.12 9.13 6.25
CA HIS A 81 4.53 10.06 5.21
C HIS A 81 3.35 10.40 4.30
N LEU A 82 3.56 11.40 3.45
CA LEU A 82 2.64 11.77 2.39
C LEU A 82 3.44 12.06 1.12
N HIS A 83 2.74 12.03 0.00
CA HIS A 83 3.27 12.40 -1.30
C HIS A 83 2.45 13.55 -1.89
N GLU A 84 3.11 14.45 -2.62
CA GLU A 84 2.44 15.56 -3.34
C GLU A 84 1.66 15.07 -4.57
N ASP A 85 1.99 13.86 -5.06
CA ASP A 85 1.30 13.16 -6.13
C ASP A 85 0.55 11.93 -5.61
N GLU A 86 -0.32 11.36 -6.45
CA GLU A 86 -0.93 10.06 -6.18
C GLU A 86 0.13 8.96 -6.02
N GLU A 87 -0.05 8.11 -5.02
CA GLU A 87 0.75 6.91 -4.82
C GLU A 87 -0.01 5.69 -5.32
N ILE A 88 0.52 5.03 -6.36
CA ILE A 88 -0.04 3.80 -6.90
C ILE A 88 0.85 2.62 -6.53
N ARG A 89 0.21 1.54 -6.08
CA ARG A 89 0.89 0.30 -5.68
C ARG A 89 0.11 -0.89 -6.22
N TYR A 90 0.79 -1.72 -7.02
CA TYR A 90 0.24 -2.98 -7.53
C TYR A 90 1.02 -4.15 -6.94
N ILE A 91 0.34 -5.03 -6.20
CA ILE A 91 0.97 -6.19 -5.57
C ILE A 91 1.13 -7.31 -6.61
N ARG A 92 2.38 -7.61 -6.94
CA ARG A 92 2.77 -8.64 -7.92
C ARG A 92 2.82 -10.01 -7.29
N ASP A 93 3.31 -10.07 -6.05
CA ASP A 93 3.47 -11.30 -5.29
C ASP A 93 3.55 -11.01 -3.79
N GLY A 94 3.15 -11.98 -2.96
CA GLY A 94 3.08 -11.80 -1.51
C GLY A 94 1.90 -10.92 -1.07
N GLN A 95 2.04 -10.32 0.11
CA GLN A 95 0.99 -9.52 0.75
C GLN A 95 1.59 -8.47 1.69
N GLY A 96 0.79 -7.46 2.05
CA GLY A 96 1.21 -6.39 2.94
C GLY A 96 0.05 -5.53 3.42
N TYR A 97 0.37 -4.58 4.29
CA TYR A 97 -0.58 -3.65 4.89
C TYR A 97 -0.25 -2.22 4.48
N PHE A 98 -1.26 -1.52 3.97
CA PHE A 98 -1.25 -0.06 3.82
C PHE A 98 -2.13 0.53 4.89
N ASP A 99 -1.54 1.36 5.75
CA ASP A 99 -2.32 2.10 6.74
C ASP A 99 -2.52 3.53 6.21
N VAL A 100 -3.76 4.00 6.24
CA VAL A 100 -4.13 5.36 5.83
C VAL A 100 -4.84 6.08 6.97
N ARG A 101 -4.69 7.40 7.04
CA ARG A 101 -5.42 8.22 8.00
C ARG A 101 -6.86 8.45 7.55
N ALA A 102 -7.80 8.19 8.47
CA ALA A 102 -9.19 8.61 8.34
C ALA A 102 -9.38 10.08 8.76
N GLU A 103 -10.57 10.64 8.52
CA GLU A 103 -10.93 12.02 8.88
C GLU A 103 -10.87 12.29 10.39
N ASP A 104 -11.12 11.27 11.22
CA ASP A 104 -11.09 11.33 12.68
C ASP A 104 -9.69 11.09 13.27
N GLU A 105 -8.65 11.15 12.45
CA GLU A 105 -7.28 10.79 12.82
C GLU A 105 -7.18 9.37 13.39
N SER A 106 -8.03 8.43 12.96
CA SER A 106 -7.82 7.00 13.18
C SER A 106 -6.97 6.39 12.06
N TRP A 107 -6.35 5.23 12.33
CA TRP A 107 -5.61 4.46 11.33
C TRP A 107 -6.52 3.39 10.74
N ILE A 108 -6.68 3.38 9.43
CA ILE A 108 -7.35 2.30 8.70
C ILE A 108 -6.27 1.44 8.07
N ARG A 109 -6.21 0.16 8.46
CA ARG A 109 -5.32 -0.84 7.90
C ARG A 109 -5.99 -1.55 6.74
N ILE A 110 -5.33 -1.56 5.60
CA ILE A 110 -5.78 -2.18 4.36
C ILE A 110 -4.84 -3.32 4.02
N HIS A 111 -5.35 -4.56 4.11
CA HIS A 111 -4.63 -5.76 3.70
C HIS A 111 -4.76 -5.96 2.19
N LEU A 112 -3.62 -5.94 1.51
CA LEU A 112 -3.50 -6.16 0.08
C LEU A 112 -2.67 -7.42 -0.18
N GLY A 113 -3.15 -8.24 -1.11
CA GLY A 113 -2.42 -9.41 -1.59
C GLY A 113 -2.15 -9.32 -3.08
N LYS A 114 -1.55 -10.37 -3.63
CA LYS A 114 -1.34 -10.51 -5.07
C LYS A 114 -2.59 -10.13 -5.88
N ASP A 115 -2.36 -9.41 -6.98
CA ASP A 115 -3.34 -8.89 -7.93
C ASP A 115 -4.18 -7.70 -7.41
N ASP A 116 -3.91 -7.23 -6.18
CA ASP A 116 -4.52 -6.01 -5.65
C ASP A 116 -3.72 -4.77 -6.09
N LEU A 117 -4.44 -3.75 -6.55
CA LEU A 117 -3.93 -2.41 -6.86
C LEU A 117 -4.62 -1.40 -5.96
N ILE A 118 -3.84 -0.52 -5.34
CA ILE A 118 -4.34 0.61 -4.57
C ILE A 118 -3.78 1.92 -5.15
N ILE A 119 -4.61 2.95 -5.13
CA ILE A 119 -4.26 4.34 -5.45
C ILE A 119 -4.57 5.17 -4.23
N LEU A 120 -3.55 5.80 -3.67
CA LEU A 120 -3.65 6.75 -2.57
C LEU A 120 -3.63 8.16 -3.15
N PRO A 121 -4.57 9.04 -2.74
CA PRO A 121 -4.61 10.40 -3.26
C PRO A 121 -3.45 11.25 -2.71
N ALA A 122 -3.08 12.28 -3.47
CA ALA A 122 -2.08 13.24 -3.04
C ALA A 122 -2.45 13.86 -1.68
N GLY A 123 -1.45 13.97 -0.79
CA GLY A 123 -1.60 14.58 0.52
C GLY A 123 -2.20 13.68 1.61
N ILE A 124 -2.60 12.44 1.33
CA ILE A 124 -3.04 11.53 2.38
C ILE A 124 -1.85 11.03 3.20
N TYR A 125 -1.98 11.06 4.52
CA TYR A 125 -1.03 10.40 5.40
C TYR A 125 -1.20 8.89 5.32
N HIS A 126 -0.10 8.22 4.98
CA HIS A 126 -0.08 6.77 4.85
C HIS A 126 1.26 6.18 5.28
N ARG A 127 1.26 4.87 5.48
CA ARG A 127 2.46 4.07 5.76
C ARG A 127 2.26 2.66 5.23
N PHE A 128 3.37 1.98 4.96
CA PHE A 128 3.37 0.62 4.45
C PHE A 128 4.20 -0.31 5.34
N THR A 129 3.70 -1.54 5.52
CA THR A 129 4.47 -2.63 6.14
C THR A 129 4.21 -3.94 5.44
N THR A 130 5.22 -4.81 5.42
CA THR A 130 5.03 -6.24 5.15
C THR A 130 4.22 -6.88 6.27
N ASP A 131 3.63 -8.03 5.97
CA ASP A 131 3.02 -8.88 6.98
C ASP A 131 4.06 -9.84 7.60
N GLU A 132 3.59 -10.79 8.41
CA GLU A 132 4.42 -11.81 9.06
C GLU A 132 5.21 -12.69 8.08
N SER A 133 4.79 -12.79 6.81
CA SER A 133 5.52 -13.51 5.76
C SER A 133 6.84 -12.83 5.37
N ASN A 134 7.00 -11.54 5.73
CA ASN A 134 8.17 -10.73 5.40
C ASN A 134 8.51 -10.65 3.91
N ALA A 135 7.58 -11.01 3.02
CA ALA A 135 7.82 -11.06 1.60
C ALA A 135 6.67 -10.39 0.85
N SER A 136 6.97 -9.28 0.19
CA SER A 136 6.05 -8.64 -0.73
C SER A 136 6.80 -8.11 -1.95
N SER A 137 6.21 -8.29 -3.13
CA SER A 137 6.67 -7.66 -4.36
C SER A 137 5.58 -6.75 -4.87
N PHE A 138 5.93 -5.50 -5.11
CA PHE A 138 5.00 -4.52 -5.64
C PHE A 138 5.63 -3.70 -6.76
N ALA A 139 4.82 -3.39 -7.75
CA ALA A 139 5.14 -2.41 -8.77
C ALA A 139 4.67 -1.02 -8.30
N LEU A 140 5.51 -0.02 -8.57
CA LEU A 140 5.30 1.40 -8.38
C LEU A 140 5.03 2.08 -9.72
N PRO A 141 3.79 2.11 -10.22
CA PRO A 141 3.44 3.08 -11.24
C PRO A 141 3.60 4.48 -10.64
N SER A 142 4.43 5.34 -11.21
CA SER A 142 4.54 6.75 -10.79
C SER A 142 4.07 7.69 -11.89
N PRO A 143 3.32 8.76 -11.54
CA PRO A 143 2.92 9.78 -12.49
C PRO A 143 4.13 10.60 -13.01
N GLN A 144 5.20 10.74 -12.22
CA GLN A 144 6.38 11.53 -12.59
C GLN A 144 7.55 10.70 -13.13
N CYS A 145 8.28 11.26 -14.10
CA CYS A 145 9.65 10.86 -14.46
C CYS A 145 10.57 11.29 -13.32
N ARG A 146 11.20 10.33 -12.63
CA ARG A 146 12.38 10.65 -11.83
C ARG A 146 13.45 11.17 -12.81
N HIS A 147 13.75 12.46 -12.76
CA HIS A 147 14.88 13.07 -13.46
C HIS A 147 16.18 12.80 -12.71
#